data_AF-Q5NRB8-F1
#
_entry.id   AF-Q5NRB8-F1
#
_cell.length_a   1.000
_cell.length_b   1.000
_cell.length_c   1.000
_cell.angle_alpha   90.00
_cell.angle_beta   90.00
_cell.angle_gamma   90.00
#
_symmetry.space_group_name_H-M   'P 1'
#
loop_
_entity.id
_entity.type
_entity.pdbx_description
1 polymer ?
#
loop_
_entity_poly.entity_id
_entity_poly.type
_entity_poly.pdbx_seq_one_letter_code
_entity_poly.pdbx_strand_id
1 'polypeptide(L)'
;MKSAAVFCLWAVLSGGVILSPATAQQRRDRDVALAAIRNGQILSLHQIEEKILPRMGGCRYLGPELHDNTIYRLKFIRNNTVIWVDVDGQSGEVLSRTDSDNGDESDQPYMGDPRK
;
A
#
# COMPACT_ATOMS: atom_id res chain seq x y z
N MET A 1 9.59 52.91 -28.88
CA MET A 1 9.85 51.67 -29.65
C MET A 1 11.16 51.07 -29.16
N LYS A 2 11.17 49.76 -28.87
CA LYS A 2 12.35 48.86 -28.76
C LYS A 2 13.04 48.76 -27.39
N SER A 3 12.47 47.85 -26.59
CA SER A 3 13.10 46.74 -25.84
C SER A 3 14.46 46.95 -25.17
N ALA A 4 14.47 46.80 -23.83
CA ALA A 4 15.62 46.36 -23.06
C ALA A 4 15.27 45.01 -22.40
N ALA A 5 16.13 44.03 -22.68
CA ALA A 5 16.07 42.65 -22.23
C ALA A 5 16.64 42.51 -20.80
N VAL A 6 16.70 41.25 -20.36
CA VAL A 6 17.49 40.70 -19.24
C VAL A 6 16.70 40.54 -17.95
N PHE A 7 15.98 39.41 -17.87
CA PHE A 7 15.68 38.73 -16.61
C PHE A 7 16.57 37.49 -16.53
N CYS A 8 17.79 37.68 -16.03
CA CYS A 8 18.59 36.60 -15.45
C CYS A 8 18.28 36.55 -13.95
N LEU A 9 17.56 35.53 -13.52
CA LEU A 9 17.67 35.06 -12.14
C LEU A 9 17.37 33.56 -12.11
N TRP A 10 18.41 32.80 -12.45
CA TRP A 10 18.60 31.46 -11.94
C TRP A 10 18.71 31.57 -10.41
N ALA A 11 17.69 31.11 -9.70
CA ALA A 11 17.79 30.81 -8.28
C ALA A 11 17.62 29.30 -8.11
N VAL A 12 18.76 28.60 -8.13
CA VAL A 12 18.91 27.25 -7.59
C VAL A 12 18.52 27.34 -6.11
N LEU A 13 17.40 26.73 -5.72
CA LEU A 13 17.12 26.44 -4.33
C LEU A 13 17.27 24.94 -4.10
N SER A 14 18.47 24.63 -3.62
CA SER A 14 18.93 23.47 -2.88
C SER A 14 17.84 22.55 -2.33
N GLY A 15 17.99 21.26 -2.61
CA GLY A 15 17.14 20.19 -2.08
C GLY A 15 17.09 20.20 -0.55
N GLY A 16 15.89 20.42 -0.01
CA GLY A 16 15.53 19.96 1.32
C GLY A 16 15.08 18.51 1.22
N VAL A 17 15.93 17.57 1.64
CA VAL A 17 15.47 16.21 1.92
C VAL A 17 14.60 16.31 3.17
N ILE A 18 13.28 16.41 2.98
CA ILE A 18 12.33 16.21 4.06
C ILE A 18 12.51 14.75 4.47
N LEU A 19 13.20 14.49 5.60
CA LEU A 19 13.16 13.19 6.25
C LEU A 19 11.73 12.98 6.75
N SER A 20 10.89 12.40 5.91
CA SER A 20 9.54 12.00 6.29
C SER A 20 9.63 10.87 7.32
N PRO A 21 9.10 11.04 8.54
CA PRO A 21 9.10 9.98 9.56
C PRO A 21 8.31 8.73 9.14
N ALA A 22 7.52 8.81 8.07
CA ALA A 22 6.81 7.69 7.46
C ALA A 22 7.71 6.50 7.07
N THR A 23 8.97 6.75 6.68
CA THR A 23 9.89 5.66 6.29
C THR A 23 10.49 4.91 7.47
N ALA A 24 10.68 5.58 8.60
CA ALA A 24 11.21 4.96 9.82
C ALA A 24 10.14 4.12 10.52
N GLN A 25 8.88 4.57 10.52
CA GLN A 25 7.78 3.80 11.09
C GLN A 25 7.50 2.54 10.27
N GLN A 26 7.31 2.67 8.96
CA GLN A 26 7.03 1.53 8.08
C GLN A 26 8.15 0.48 8.09
N ARG A 27 9.42 0.89 8.25
CA ARG A 27 10.52 -0.07 8.44
C ARG A 27 10.38 -0.84 9.74
N ARG A 28 10.08 -0.17 10.85
CA ARG A 28 9.90 -0.82 12.17
C ARG A 28 8.73 -1.78 12.16
N ASP A 29 7.59 -1.39 11.60
CA ASP A 29 6.40 -2.25 11.53
C ASP A 29 6.68 -3.51 10.69
N ARG A 30 7.44 -3.35 9.59
CA ARG A 30 7.90 -4.46 8.77
C ARG A 30 8.88 -5.38 9.50
N ASP A 31 9.80 -4.82 10.29
CA ASP A 31 10.76 -5.59 11.07
C ASP A 31 10.05 -6.39 12.19
N VAL A 32 9.02 -5.80 12.82
CA VAL A 32 8.16 -6.48 13.81
C VAL A 32 7.38 -7.62 13.16
N ALA A 33 6.74 -7.39 12.01
CA ALA A 33 6.03 -8.44 11.29
C ALA A 33 6.96 -9.58 10.84
N LEU A 34 8.15 -9.24 10.33
CA LEU A 34 9.17 -10.25 9.98
C LEU A 34 9.63 -11.06 11.20
N ALA A 35 9.78 -10.44 12.36
CA ALA A 35 10.11 -11.13 13.60
C ALA A 35 8.96 -12.07 14.03
N ALA A 36 7.71 -11.61 13.95
CA ALA A 36 6.53 -12.42 14.26
C ALA A 36 6.40 -13.65 13.35
N ILE A 37 6.67 -13.52 12.04
CA ILE A 37 6.72 -14.65 11.10
C ILE A 37 7.82 -15.65 11.52
N ARG A 38 9.04 -15.16 11.82
CA ARG A 38 10.17 -16.01 12.22
C ARG A 38 9.89 -16.79 13.51
N ASN A 39 9.13 -16.19 14.42
CA ASN A 39 8.73 -16.81 15.69
C ASN A 39 7.50 -17.72 15.54
N GLY A 40 6.95 -17.87 14.33
CA GLY A 40 5.76 -18.70 14.07
C GLY A 40 4.46 -18.12 14.63
N GLN A 41 4.44 -16.82 14.96
CA GLN A 41 3.28 -16.16 15.55
C GLN A 41 2.24 -15.73 14.51
N ILE A 42 2.66 -15.53 13.26
CA ILE A 42 1.78 -15.24 12.12
C ILE A 42 2.22 -16.08 10.90
N LEU A 43 1.27 -16.41 10.04
CA LEU A 43 1.51 -17.05 8.76
C LEU A 43 2.42 -16.18 7.89
N SER A 44 3.27 -16.84 7.10
CA SER A 44 4.00 -16.14 6.05
C SER A 44 3.04 -15.57 5.00
N LEU A 45 3.44 -14.48 4.36
CA LEU A 45 2.69 -13.88 3.27
C LEU A 45 2.34 -14.92 2.18
N HIS A 46 3.27 -15.81 1.84
CA HIS A 46 3.03 -16.88 0.86
C HIS A 46 1.86 -17.80 1.25
N GLN A 47 1.79 -18.23 2.52
CA GLN A 47 0.71 -19.08 3.01
C GLN A 47 -0.65 -18.36 2.98
N ILE A 48 -0.65 -17.05 3.20
CA ILE A 48 -1.86 -16.22 3.08
C ILE A 48 -2.29 -16.13 1.62
N GLU A 49 -1.35 -15.84 0.71
CA GLU A 49 -1.62 -15.79 -0.73
C GLU A 49 -2.15 -17.12 -1.27
N GLU A 50 -1.56 -18.26 -0.90
CA GLU A 50 -2.03 -19.61 -1.29
C GLU A 50 -3.49 -19.86 -0.90
N LYS A 51 -3.93 -19.32 0.25
CA LYS A 51 -5.32 -19.44 0.71
C LYS A 51 -6.29 -18.53 -0.05
N ILE A 52 -5.85 -17.31 -0.38
CA ILE A 52 -6.75 -16.27 -0.89
C ILE A 52 -6.79 -16.21 -2.42
N LEU A 53 -5.64 -16.36 -3.10
CA LEU A 53 -5.57 -16.24 -4.56
C LEU A 53 -6.56 -17.15 -5.30
N PRO A 54 -6.77 -18.43 -4.91
CA PRO A 54 -7.77 -19.28 -5.57
C PRO A 54 -9.21 -18.77 -5.43
N ARG A 55 -9.52 -18.01 -4.36
CA ARG A 55 -10.83 -17.42 -4.09
C ARG A 55 -11.06 -16.11 -4.86
N MET A 56 -10.01 -15.57 -5.48
CA MET A 56 -10.00 -14.29 -6.21
C MET A 56 -9.97 -14.49 -7.74
N GLY A 57 -10.54 -15.59 -8.23
CA GLY A 57 -10.62 -15.88 -9.65
C GLY A 57 -11.20 -14.72 -10.46
N GLY A 58 -10.61 -14.43 -11.63
CA GLY A 58 -11.01 -13.30 -12.47
C GLY A 58 -10.61 -11.91 -11.93
N CYS A 59 -9.88 -11.84 -10.81
CA CYS A 59 -9.18 -10.63 -10.39
C CYS A 59 -7.69 -10.76 -10.69
N ARG A 60 -7.02 -9.64 -10.95
CA ARG A 60 -5.56 -9.56 -10.97
C ARG A 60 -5.07 -9.13 -9.59
N TYR A 61 -4.16 -9.91 -9.01
CA TYR A 61 -3.51 -9.55 -7.74
C TYR A 61 -2.51 -8.41 -7.98
N LEU A 62 -2.57 -7.37 -7.14
CA LEU A 62 -1.69 -6.20 -7.20
C LEU A 62 -0.60 -6.24 -6.15
N GLY A 63 -0.84 -6.93 -5.04
CA GLY A 63 0.14 -7.16 -3.99
C GLY A 63 -0.44 -7.06 -2.58
N PRO A 64 0.39 -7.37 -1.57
CA PRO A 64 0.02 -7.29 -0.18
C PRO A 64 0.54 -6.00 0.46
N GLU A 65 -0.10 -5.63 1.56
CA GLU A 65 0.35 -4.59 2.47
C GLU A 65 0.07 -5.05 3.91
N LEU A 66 0.99 -4.79 4.82
CA LEU A 66 0.71 -4.94 6.24
C LEU A 66 -0.09 -3.71 6.67
N HIS A 67 -1.36 -3.90 7.01
CA HIS A 67 -2.24 -2.80 7.39
C HIS A 67 -2.16 -2.50 8.89
N ASP A 68 -2.05 -3.55 9.70
CA ASP A 68 -1.80 -3.53 11.13
C ASP A 68 -0.82 -4.67 11.49
N ASN A 69 -0.24 -4.68 12.68
CA ASN A 69 0.80 -5.64 13.10
C ASN A 69 0.45 -7.11 12.84
N THR A 70 -0.83 -7.44 12.75
CA THR A 70 -1.33 -8.81 12.51
C THR A 70 -2.28 -8.90 11.32
N ILE A 71 -2.54 -7.83 10.56
CA ILE A 71 -3.54 -7.84 9.47
C ILE A 71 -2.86 -7.57 8.13
N TYR A 72 -3.02 -8.51 7.19
CA TYR A 72 -2.61 -8.34 5.81
C TYR A 72 -3.76 -7.83 4.96
N ARG A 73 -3.54 -6.74 4.25
CA ARG A 73 -4.44 -6.24 3.21
C ARG A 73 -3.93 -6.70 1.85
N LEU A 74 -4.72 -7.53 1.18
CA LEU A 74 -4.43 -8.01 -0.17
C LEU A 74 -5.21 -7.18 -1.19
N LYS A 75 -4.51 -6.64 -2.18
CA LYS A 75 -5.10 -5.76 -3.20
C LYS A 75 -5.30 -6.52 -4.49
N PHE A 76 -6.47 -6.37 -5.08
CA PHE A 76 -6.85 -6.97 -6.35
C PHE A 76 -7.50 -5.92 -7.24
N ILE A 77 -7.55 -6.20 -8.54
CA ILE A 77 -8.30 -5.39 -9.50
C ILE A 77 -9.18 -6.29 -10.38
N ARG A 78 -10.42 -5.87 -10.59
CA ARG A 78 -11.38 -6.50 -11.51
C ARG A 78 -12.17 -5.39 -12.20
N ASN A 79 -12.20 -5.37 -13.53
CA ASN A 79 -12.96 -4.37 -14.30
C ASN A 79 -12.70 -2.91 -13.86
N ASN A 80 -11.44 -2.55 -13.63
CA ASN A 80 -11.02 -1.23 -13.10
C ASN A 80 -11.45 -0.90 -11.65
N THR A 81 -12.14 -1.80 -10.96
CA THR A 81 -12.47 -1.67 -9.54
C THR A 81 -11.37 -2.32 -8.71
N VAL A 82 -10.83 -1.59 -7.74
CA VAL A 82 -9.88 -2.13 -6.76
C VAL A 82 -10.67 -2.85 -5.68
N ILE A 83 -10.20 -4.04 -5.30
CA ILE A 83 -10.80 -4.85 -4.24
C ILE A 83 -9.72 -5.07 -3.18
N TRP A 84 -10.04 -4.72 -1.95
CA TRP A 84 -9.21 -4.97 -0.77
C TRP A 84 -9.77 -6.16 -0.01
N VAL A 85 -8.89 -7.05 0.41
CA VAL A 85 -9.22 -8.20 1.25
C VAL A 85 -8.32 -8.17 2.46
N ASP A 86 -8.90 -7.88 3.62
CA ASP A 86 -8.19 -7.89 4.90
C ASP A 86 -8.22 -9.30 5.46
N VAL A 87 -7.05 -9.78 5.87
CA VAL A 87 -6.81 -11.16 6.27
C VAL A 87 -6.07 -11.15 7.61
N ASP A 88 -6.58 -11.93 8.55
CA ASP A 88 -5.91 -12.17 9.82
C ASP A 88 -4.60 -12.94 9.57
N GLY A 89 -3.49 -12.37 10.03
CA GLY A 89 -2.15 -12.91 9.83
C GLY A 89 -1.89 -14.17 10.64
N GLN A 90 -2.62 -14.44 11.72
CA GLN A 90 -2.42 -15.66 12.53
C GLN A 90 -3.11 -16.88 11.93
N SER A 91 -4.36 -16.71 11.50
CA SER A 91 -5.24 -17.78 11.04
C SER A 91 -5.34 -17.86 9.51
N GLY A 92 -5.10 -16.75 8.80
CA GLY A 92 -5.36 -16.60 7.37
C GLY A 92 -6.85 -16.48 7.03
N GLU A 93 -7.70 -16.14 8.01
CA GLU A 93 -9.13 -15.88 7.79
C GLU A 93 -9.38 -14.49 7.21
N VAL A 94 -10.38 -14.38 6.33
CA VAL A 94 -10.78 -13.08 5.76
C VAL A 94 -11.60 -12.32 6.80
N LEU A 95 -11.09 -11.16 7.21
CA LEU A 95 -11.74 -10.26 8.16
C LEU A 95 -12.72 -9.32 7.45
N SER A 96 -12.31 -8.77 6.30
CA SER A 96 -13.12 -7.85 5.52
C SER A 96 -12.82 -7.97 4.03
N ARG A 97 -13.80 -7.61 3.22
CA ARG A 97 -13.65 -7.40 1.78
C ARG A 97 -14.40 -6.14 1.41
N THR A 98 -13.69 -5.21 0.79
CA THR A 98 -14.22 -3.93 0.32
C THR A 98 -13.79 -3.70 -1.12
N ASP A 99 -14.57 -2.97 -1.88
CA ASP A 99 -14.21 -2.55 -3.23
C ASP A 99 -14.29 -1.02 -3.36
N SER A 100 -13.63 -0.45 -4.36
CA SER A 100 -13.49 1.00 -4.50
C SER A 100 -14.80 1.73 -4.83
N ASP A 101 -15.87 1.00 -5.17
CA ASP A 101 -17.20 1.56 -5.44
C ASP A 101 -18.05 1.66 -4.16
N ASN A 102 -17.87 0.71 -3.24
CA ASN A 102 -18.61 0.63 -1.97
C ASN A 102 -17.80 1.04 -0.73
N GLY A 103 -16.50 1.31 -0.89
CA GLY A 103 -15.59 1.59 0.21
C GLY A 103 -15.54 3.05 0.60
N ASP A 104 -15.79 3.33 1.87
CA ASP A 104 -15.59 4.63 2.51
C ASP A 104 -14.20 5.19 2.13
N GLU A 105 -14.16 6.41 1.59
CA GLU A 105 -12.94 7.01 1.02
C GLU A 105 -11.77 7.11 2.03
N SER A 106 -12.05 7.01 3.33
CA SER A 106 -11.07 6.93 4.43
C SER A 106 -10.28 5.62 4.47
N ASP A 107 -10.84 4.52 3.96
CA ASP A 107 -10.21 3.21 3.98
C ASP A 107 -9.35 2.95 2.73
N GLN A 108 -9.42 3.85 1.75
CA GLN A 108 -8.53 3.88 0.60
C GLN A 108 -7.16 4.43 1.05
N PRO A 109 -6.10 3.59 1.11
CA PRO A 109 -4.75 4.11 1.31
C PRO A 109 -4.41 4.94 0.08
N TYR A 110 -4.14 6.24 0.24
CA TYR A 110 -3.81 7.24 -0.80
C TYR A 110 -3.35 6.57 -2.10
N MET A 111 -4.31 6.26 -2.97
CA MET A 111 -3.99 5.85 -4.33
C MET A 111 -3.52 7.12 -5.01
N GLY A 112 -2.23 7.18 -5.35
CA GLY A 112 -1.82 8.01 -6.47
C GLY A 112 -2.79 7.71 -7.62
N ASP A 113 -3.43 8.77 -8.12
CA ASP A 113 -4.53 8.72 -9.07
C ASP A 113 -4.38 7.57 -10.08
N PRO A 114 -5.34 6.63 -10.16
CA PRO A 114 -5.27 5.48 -11.05
C PRO A 114 -5.32 5.87 -12.55
N ARG A 115 -5.47 7.17 -12.88
CA ARG A 115 -5.55 7.69 -14.25
C ARG A 115 -4.30 8.40 -14.77
N LYS A 116 -3.13 8.20 -14.17
CA LYS A 116 -1.87 8.80 -14.67
C LYS A 116 -0.92 7.78 -15.27
#